data_AF-A0A7C6NY68-F1
#
_entry.id   AF-A0A7C6NY68-F1
#
_cell.length_a   1.000
_cell.length_b   1.000
_cell.length_c   1.000
_cell.angle_alpha   90.00
_cell.angle_beta   90.00
_cell.angle_gamma   90.00
#
_symmetry.space_group_name_H-M   'P 1'
#
loop_
_entity.id
_entity.type
_entity.pdbx_description
1 polymer ?
#
loop_
_entity_poly.entity_id
_entity_poly.type
_entity_poly.pdbx_seq_one_letter_code
_entity_poly.pdbx_strand_id
1 'polypeptide(L)'
;MKKGIVRTHDDINGTIEEYSGTIYKIAFSYTKDAAISDDILQDVLIKYMTDATCFQGEEHKKAWLIRMTINESHFPAFKYEYYDNKV
;
A
#
# COMPACT_ATOMS: atom_id res chain seq x y z
N MET A 1 -10.37 -6.03 22.41
CA MET A 1 -10.66 -6.16 20.95
C MET A 1 -10.50 -4.79 20.32
N LYS A 2 -9.59 -4.61 19.34
CA LYS A 2 -9.62 -3.41 18.49
C LYS A 2 -10.93 -3.47 17.71
N LYS A 3 -11.81 -2.48 17.88
CA LYS A 3 -13.04 -2.36 17.10
C LYS A 3 -12.61 -2.14 15.66
N GLY A 4 -12.68 -3.18 14.82
CA GLY A 4 -12.22 -3.11 13.44
C GLY A 4 -13.05 -2.07 12.70
N ILE A 5 -12.40 -1.04 12.19
CA ILE A 5 -13.04 -0.11 11.26
C ILE A 5 -13.15 -0.87 9.94
N VAL A 6 -14.39 -1.22 9.57
CA VAL A 6 -14.67 -1.80 8.26
C VAL A 6 -14.88 -0.63 7.30
N ARG A 7 -14.04 -0.54 6.26
CA ARG A 7 -14.21 0.44 5.19
C ARG A 7 -15.36 0.03 4.28
N THR A 8 -16.11 1.00 3.76
CA THR A 8 -17.22 0.74 2.85
C THR A 8 -16.70 0.39 1.46
N HIS A 9 -17.49 -0.34 0.67
CA HIS A 9 -17.13 -0.65 -0.71
C HIS A 9 -16.88 0.62 -1.55
N ASP A 10 -17.68 1.67 -1.34
CA ASP A 10 -17.51 2.94 -2.05
C ASP A 10 -16.21 3.65 -1.69
N ASP A 11 -15.83 3.65 -0.40
CA ASP A 11 -14.55 4.24 0.05
C ASP A 11 -13.35 3.44 -0.50
N ILE A 12 -13.46 2.11 -0.56
CA ILE A 12 -12.44 1.25 -1.14
C ILE A 12 -12.29 1.54 -2.63
N ASN A 13 -13.38 1.50 -3.39
CA ASN A 13 -13.35 1.73 -4.84
C ASN A 13 -12.84 3.13 -5.18
N GLY A 14 -13.35 4.17 -4.48
CA GLY A 14 -12.87 5.54 -4.67
C GLY A 14 -11.39 5.70 -4.33
N THR A 15 -10.90 5.02 -3.30
CA THR A 15 -9.46 5.05 -2.95
C THR A 15 -8.61 4.36 -4.02
N ILE A 16 -9.07 3.22 -4.56
CA ILE A 16 -8.38 2.51 -5.63
C ILE A 16 -8.29 3.40 -6.88
N GLU A 17 -9.41 3.99 -7.31
CA GLU A 17 -9.46 4.85 -8.49
C GLU A 17 -8.55 6.08 -8.35
N GLU A 18 -8.60 6.75 -7.20
CA GLU A 18 -7.86 8.00 -6.97
C GLU A 18 -6.35 7.76 -6.77
N TYR A 19 -5.97 6.76 -5.97
CA TYR A 19 -4.60 6.66 -5.46
C TYR A 19 -3.75 5.59 -6.11
N SER A 20 -4.30 4.64 -6.89
CA SER A 20 -3.49 3.55 -7.48
C SER A 20 -2.33 4.08 -8.34
N GLY A 21 -2.60 5.09 -9.18
CA GLY A 21 -1.56 5.70 -10.01
C GLY A 21 -0.47 6.42 -9.20
N THR A 22 -0.83 7.02 -8.06
CA THR A 22 0.14 7.69 -7.17
C THR A 22 1.00 6.68 -6.43
N ILE A 23 0.38 5.65 -5.85
CA ILE A 23 1.06 4.56 -5.15
C ILE A 23 2.03 3.86 -6.09
N TYR A 24 1.58 3.47 -7.29
CA TYR A 24 2.43 2.82 -8.29
C TYR A 24 3.63 3.68 -8.68
N LYS A 25 3.42 4.97 -8.98
CA LYS A 25 4.52 5.89 -9.36
C LYS A 25 5.55 6.05 -8.25
N ILE A 26 5.10 6.11 -6.99
CA ILE A 26 6.02 6.16 -5.85
C ILE A 26 6.78 4.84 -5.76
N ALA A 27 6.11 3.70 -5.73
CA ALA A 27 6.78 2.39 -5.66
C ALA A 27 7.83 2.22 -6.78
N PHE A 28 7.43 2.48 -8.03
CA PHE A 28 8.31 2.38 -9.20
C PHE A 28 9.49 3.36 -9.14
N SER A 29 9.32 4.52 -8.50
CA SER A 29 10.42 5.47 -8.32
C SER A 29 11.55 4.91 -7.44
N TYR A 30 11.24 4.02 -6.50
CA TYR A 30 12.20 3.35 -5.62
C TYR A 30 12.71 2.02 -6.18
N THR A 31 11.83 1.18 -6.73
CA THR A 31 12.17 -0.20 -7.13
C THR A 31 12.75 -0.29 -8.54
N LYS A 32 12.35 0.60 -9.46
CA LYS A 32 12.64 0.53 -10.90
C LYS A 32 12.22 -0.79 -11.56
N ASP A 33 11.30 -1.52 -10.93
CA ASP A 33 10.81 -2.81 -11.39
C ASP A 33 9.28 -2.78 -11.37
N ALA A 34 8.66 -3.09 -12.52
CA ALA A 34 7.21 -3.02 -12.66
C ALA A 34 6.49 -4.08 -11.82
N ALA A 35 6.99 -5.32 -11.79
CA ALA A 35 6.37 -6.42 -11.04
C ALA A 35 6.43 -6.15 -9.53
N ILE A 36 7.59 -5.72 -9.03
CA ILE A 36 7.73 -5.36 -7.60
C ILE A 36 6.84 -4.16 -7.26
N SER A 37 6.67 -3.21 -8.19
CA SER A 37 5.82 -2.04 -7.98
C SER A 37 4.33 -2.40 -7.92
N ASP A 38 3.88 -3.33 -8.77
CA ASP A 38 2.51 -3.84 -8.74
C ASP A 38 2.22 -4.62 -7.45
N ASP A 39 3.19 -5.40 -6.97
CA ASP A 39 3.07 -6.11 -5.70
C ASP A 39 2.97 -5.13 -4.51
N ILE A 40 3.81 -4.09 -4.48
CA ILE A 40 3.74 -3.04 -3.45
C ILE A 40 2.40 -2.31 -3.50
N LEU A 41 1.91 -1.96 -4.70
CA LEU A 41 0.60 -1.32 -4.87
C LEU A 41 -0.50 -2.18 -4.23
N GLN A 42 -0.52 -3.47 -4.55
CA GLN A 42 -1.51 -4.40 -4.01
C GLN A 42 -1.38 -4.53 -2.48
N ASP A 43 -0.18 -4.70 -1.95
CA ASP A 43 0.08 -4.80 -0.51
C ASP A 43 -0.38 -3.54 0.24
N VAL A 44 -0.12 -2.36 -0.30
CA VAL A 44 -0.58 -1.09 0.29
C VAL A 44 -2.10 -0.98 0.28
N LEU A 45 -2.77 -1.37 -0.81
CA LEU A 45 -4.24 -1.36 -0.88
C LEU A 45 -4.87 -2.40 0.05
N ILE A 46 -4.27 -3.58 0.22
CA ILE A 46 -4.72 -4.59 1.19
C ILE A 46 -4.55 -4.08 2.61
N LYS A 47 -3.42 -3.46 2.94
CA LYS A 47 -3.22 -2.79 4.24
C LYS A 47 -4.24 -1.68 4.44
N TYR A 48 -4.52 -0.89 3.40
CA TYR A 48 -5.58 0.11 3.47
C TYR A 48 -6.91 -0.53 3.81
N MET A 49 -7.32 -1.62 3.17
CA MET A 49 -8.61 -2.27 3.46
C MET A 49 -8.71 -2.84 4.87
N THR A 50 -7.59 -3.31 5.43
CA THR A 50 -7.55 -4.12 6.68
C THR A 50 -7.08 -3.35 7.92
N ASP A 51 -6.43 -2.20 7.75
CA ASP A 51 -5.86 -1.42 8.85
C ASP A 51 -6.94 -0.66 9.66
N ALA A 52 -6.79 -0.57 10.98
CA ALA A 52 -7.79 0.05 11.86
C ALA A 52 -7.64 1.58 12.04
N THR A 53 -6.86 2.27 11.20
CA THR A 53 -6.63 3.72 11.30
C THR A 53 -7.91 4.51 11.03
N CYS A 54 -8.29 5.39 11.97
CA CYS A 54 -9.32 6.41 11.77
C CYS A 54 -8.74 7.60 10.98
N PHE A 55 -9.00 7.67 9.68
CA PHE A 55 -8.60 8.84 8.89
C PHE A 55 -9.42 10.07 9.28
N GLN A 56 -8.75 11.23 9.39
CA GLN A 56 -9.35 12.50 9.80
C GLN A 56 -9.85 13.31 8.60
N GLY A 57 -9.68 12.77 7.40
CA GLY A 57 -9.96 13.42 6.12
C GLY A 57 -9.05 12.89 5.02
N GLU A 58 -9.26 13.37 3.79
CA GLU A 58 -8.53 12.91 2.60
C GLU A 58 -7.03 13.20 2.68
N GLU A 59 -6.60 14.35 3.20
CA GLU A 59 -5.17 14.64 3.35
C GLU A 59 -4.45 13.68 4.32
N HIS A 60 -5.13 13.25 5.40
CA HIS A 60 -4.58 12.24 6.31
C HIS A 60 -4.51 10.87 5.63
N LYS A 61 -5.55 10.49 4.86
CA LYS A 61 -5.58 9.25 4.07
C LYS A 61 -4.43 9.21 3.06
N LYS A 62 -4.27 10.29 2.29
CA LYS A 62 -3.19 10.46 1.32
C LYS A 62 -1.81 10.37 1.97
N ALA A 63 -1.58 11.07 3.08
CA ALA A 63 -0.32 11.01 3.81
C ALA A 63 0.00 9.59 4.30
N TRP A 64 -1.01 8.86 4.77
CA TRP A 64 -0.88 7.47 5.19
C TRP A 64 -0.51 6.56 4.01
N LEU A 65 -1.20 6.68 2.87
CA LEU A 65 -0.91 5.88 1.66
C LEU A 65 0.51 6.11 1.15
N ILE A 66 0.94 7.38 1.08
CA ILE A 66 2.31 7.73 0.66
C ILE A 66 3.34 7.14 1.63
N ARG A 67 3.13 7.31 2.95
CA ARG A 67 4.04 6.76 3.96
C ARG A 67 4.13 5.25 3.87
N MET A 68 3.00 4.56 3.74
CA MET A 68 2.95 3.11 3.64
C MET A 68 3.64 2.62 2.36
N THR A 69 3.44 3.31 1.23
CA THR A 69 4.11 2.97 -0.03
C THR A 69 5.63 3.09 0.07
N ILE A 70 6.13 4.19 0.65
CA ILE A 70 7.57 4.37 0.89
C ILE A 70 8.09 3.25 1.81
N ASN A 71 7.36 2.95 2.88
CA ASN A 71 7.69 1.87 3.80
C ASN A 71 7.85 0.53 3.08
N GLU A 72 6.84 0.10 2.31
CA GLU A 72 6.90 -1.14 1.54
C GLU A 72 8.00 -1.12 0.46
N SER A 73 8.34 0.04 -0.09
CA SER A 73 9.40 0.20 -1.09
C SER A 73 10.82 0.06 -0.52
N HIS A 74 11.00 0.20 0.80
CA HIS A 74 12.29 -0.04 1.46
C HIS A 74 12.49 -1.49 1.92
N PHE A 75 11.42 -2.25 2.14
CA PHE A 75 11.46 -3.67 2.50
C PHE A 75 11.60 -4.74 1.38
N PRO A 76 11.58 -4.46 0.05
CA PRO A 76 11.52 -5.52 -0.96
C PRO A 76 12.73 -6.46 -0.90
N ALA A 77 13.92 -5.91 -0.64
CA ALA A 77 15.17 -6.68 -0.59
C ALA A 77 15.08 -7.88 0.37
N PHE A 78 14.50 -7.71 1.56
CA PHE A 78 14.38 -8.81 2.53
C PHE A 78 13.27 -9.80 2.20
N LYS A 79 12.20 -9.37 1.54
CA LYS A 79 11.04 -10.22 1.25
C LYS A 79 11.38 -11.17 0.10
N TYR A 80 11.88 -10.67 -1.03
CA TYR A 80 12.17 -11.51 -2.20
C TYR A 80 13.45 -12.34 -2.04
N GLU A 81 14.51 -11.80 -1.44
CA GLU A 81 15.75 -12.57 -1.18
C GLU A 81 15.49 -13.74 -0.20
N TYR A 82 14.53 -13.64 0.72
CA TYR A 82 14.14 -14.75 1.59
C TYR A 82 13.37 -15.87 0.86
N TYR A 83 12.55 -15.54 -0.14
CA TYR A 83 11.79 -16.54 -0.89
C TYR A 83 12.60 -17.18 -2.03
N ASP A 84 13.50 -16.44 -2.68
CA ASP A 84 14.37 -16.97 -3.74
C ASP A 84 15.44 -17.93 -3.19
N ASN A 85 15.95 -17.69 -1.97
CA ASN A 85 16.97 -18.53 -1.34
C ASN A 85 16.42 -19.77 -0.60
N LYS A 86 15.15 -20.15 -0.82
CA LYS A 86 14.52 -21.35 -0.26
C LYS A 86 14.32 -22.49 -1.26
N VAL A 87 14.92 -22.41 -2.45
CA VAL A 87 14.88 -23.47 -3.46
C VAL A 87 16.17 -24.29 -3.46
#